data_AF-A0A0B2BWF2-F1
#
_entry.id   AF-A0A0B2BWF2-F1
#
_cell.length_a   1.000
_cell.length_b   1.000
_cell.length_c   1.000
_cell.angle_alpha   90.00
_cell.angle_beta   90.00
_cell.angle_gamma   90.00
#
_symmetry.space_group_name_H-M   'P 1'
#
loop_
_entity.id
_entity.type
_entity.pdbx_description
1 polymer ?
#
loop_
_entity_poly.entity_id
_entity_poly.type
_entity_poly.pdbx_seq_one_letter_code
_entity_poly.pdbx_strand_id
1 'polypeptide(L)' 'MSFGYDPAGSFGDRAEAEGWAKRNNVDPRDLHLRDTPNGVEASIRKSTRSDARFDDGYGSRRDGFTR' A
#
# COMPACT_ATOMS: atom_id res chain seq x y z
N MET A 1 -17.80 10.25 -5.22
CA MET A 1 -16.84 9.46 -6.02
C MET A 1 -15.47 9.53 -5.37
N SER A 2 -15.14 8.63 -4.43
CA SER A 2 -13.77 8.55 -3.92
C SER A 2 -12.93 7.82 -4.95
N PHE A 3 -11.95 8.48 -5.54
CA PHE A 3 -10.86 7.81 -6.24
C PHE A 3 -10.20 6.90 -5.20
N GLY A 4 -10.63 5.63 -5.16
CA GLY A 4 -10.30 4.71 -4.09
C GLY A 4 -8.84 4.33 -4.19
N TYR A 5 -8.02 4.85 -3.30
CA TYR A 5 -6.70 4.32 -3.02
C TYR A 5 -6.84 3.41 -1.81
N ASP A 6 -6.34 2.19 -1.92
CA ASP A 6 -6.33 1.23 -0.84
C ASP A 6 -4.99 1.35 -0.11
N PRO A 7 -4.98 1.50 1.23
CA PRO A 7 -3.75 1.63 1.99
C PRO A 7 -2.95 0.33 1.88
N ALA A 8 -1.77 0.43 1.28
CA ALA A 8 -0.89 -0.70 1.05
C ALA A 8 0.07 -0.94 2.22
N GLY A 9 0.51 0.13 2.88
CA GLY A 9 1.40 0.03 4.04
C GLY A 9 1.94 1.38 4.50
N SER A 10 2.53 1.39 5.69
CA SER A 10 3.27 2.54 6.24
C SER A 10 4.76 2.20 6.27
N PHE A 11 5.57 3.14 5.84
CA PHE A 11 7.01 3.04 5.64
C PHE A 11 7.71 4.14 6.45
N GLY A 12 8.97 3.92 6.84
CA GLY A 12 9.76 4.96 7.50
C GLY A 12 10.07 6.10 6.54
N ASP A 13 10.43 5.74 5.30
CA ASP A 13 10.83 6.69 4.26
C ASP A 13 10.27 6.36 2.87
N ARG A 14 10.28 7.39 2.00
CA ARG A 14 9.80 7.28 0.62
C ARG A 14 10.53 6.18 -0.17
N ALA A 15 11.84 6.06 0.04
CA ALA A 15 12.68 5.07 -0.62
C ALA A 15 12.25 3.62 -0.29
N GLU A 16 11.81 3.38 0.94
CA GLU A 16 11.33 2.06 1.36
C GLU A 16 9.99 1.73 0.70
N ALA A 17 9.10 2.72 0.62
CA ALA A 17 7.81 2.58 -0.03
C ALA A 17 7.95 2.30 -1.54
N GLU A 18 8.88 2.99 -2.21
CA GLU A 18 9.22 2.72 -3.61
C GLU A 18 9.87 1.35 -3.81
N GLY A 19 10.72 0.93 -2.88
CA GLY A 19 11.33 -0.40 -2.87
C GLY A 19 10.28 -1.52 -2.73
N TRP A 20 9.29 -1.32 -1.85
CA TRP A 20 8.16 -2.22 -1.69
C TRP A 20 7.30 -2.27 -2.97
N ALA A 21 7.01 -1.12 -3.58
CA ALA A 21 6.24 -1.05 -4.82
C ALA A 21 6.91 -1.85 -5.95
N LYS A 22 8.23 -1.68 -6.14
CA LYS A 22 9.01 -2.44 -7.13
C LYS A 22 8.98 -3.95 -6.87
N ARG A 23 9.06 -4.37 -5.61
CA ARG A 23 9.00 -5.80 -5.23
C ARG A 23 7.63 -6.42 -5.50
N ASN A 24 6.57 -5.63 -5.41
CA ASN A 24 5.19 -6.08 -5.60
C ASN A 24 4.65 -5.80 -7.01
N ASN A 25 5.51 -5.40 -7.95
CA ASN A 25 5.13 -5.05 -9.32
C ASN A 25 4.02 -3.99 -9.38
N VAL A 26 4.06 -3.04 -8.44
CA VAL A 26 3.15 -1.90 -8.39
C VAL A 26 3.68 -0.83 -9.31
N ASP A 27 2.84 -0.37 -10.25
CA ASP A 27 3.22 0.73 -11.12
C ASP A 27 3.37 2.02 -10.30
N PRO A 28 4.47 2.76 -10.44
CA PRO A 28 4.67 4.02 -9.72
C PRO A 28 3.61 5.08 -10.03
N ARG A 29 2.86 4.96 -11.13
CA ARG A 29 1.73 5.84 -11.48
C ARG A 29 0.48 5.56 -10.64
N ASP A 30 0.35 4.32 -10.16
CA ASP A 30 -0.73 3.89 -9.27
C ASP A 30 -0.36 3.94 -7.79
N LEU A 31 0.94 4.14 -7.50
CA LEU A 31 1.47 4.35 -6.16
C LEU A 31 1.24 5.79 -5.70
N HIS A 32 0.48 5.95 -4.64
CA HIS A 32 0.28 7.22 -3.96
C HIS A 32 1.05 7.21 -2.64
N LEU A 33 2.10 8.03 -2.55
CA LEU A 33 2.88 8.20 -1.33
C LEU A 33 2.45 9.49 -0.63
N ARG A 34 2.10 9.37 0.65
CA ARG A 34 1.69 10.48 1.49
C ARG A 34 2.64 10.59 2.67
N ASP A 35 3.23 11.76 2.83
CA ASP A 35 4.04 12.10 4.00
C ASP A 35 3.13 12.31 5.22
N THR A 36 3.50 11.71 6.33
CA THR A 36 2.77 11.75 7.61
C THR A 36 3.75 12.07 8.73
N PRO A 37 3.29 12.60 9.88
CA PRO A 37 4.16 12.85 11.02
C PRO A 37 4.86 11.60 11.58
N ASN A 38 4.42 10.38 11.18
CA ASN A 38 4.97 9.11 11.63
C ASN A 38 5.77 8.37 10.53
N GLY A 39 5.97 8.98 9.35
CA GLY A 39 6.63 8.37 8.19
C GLY A 39 5.83 8.52 6.90
N VAL A 40 6.03 7.63 5.94
CA VAL A 40 5.39 7.66 4.62
C VAL A 40 4.32 6.58 4.50
N GLU A 41 3.08 6.95 4.24
CA GLU A 41 2.03 6.00 3.88
C GLU A 41 2.01 5.78 2.37
N ALA A 42 2.01 4.51 1.94
CA ALA A 42 1.76 4.15 0.55
C ALA A 42 0.34 3.61 0.39
N SER A 43 -0.34 4.10 -0.64
CA SER A 43 -1.66 3.64 -1.04
C SER A 43 -1.66 3.33 -2.53
N ILE A 44 -2.31 2.25 -2.94
CA ILE A 44 -2.38 1.84 -4.35
C ILE A 44 -3.76 2.14 -4.90
N ARG A 45 -3.82 2.61 -6.14
CA ARG A 45 -5.09 2.80 -6.85
C ARG A 45 -5.88 1.48 -6.96
N LYS A 46 -7.12 1.48 -6.46
CA LYS A 46 -8.00 0.30 -6.41
C LYS A 46 -8.28 -0.33 -7.78
N SER A 47 -8.22 0.47 -8.86
CA SER A 47 -8.38 0.00 -10.25
C SER A 47 -7.31 -1.01 -10.67
N THR A 48 -6.10 -0.90 -10.11
CA THR A 48 -4.95 -1.77 -10.40
C THR A 48 -4.96 -3.03 -9.52
N ARG A 49 -5.59 -2.94 -8.34
CA ARG A 49 -5.78 -4.06 -7.39
C ARG A 49 -6.73 -5.15 -7.90
N SER A 50 -7.60 -4.85 -8.87
CA SER A 50 -8.47 -5.87 -9.49
C SER A 50 -7.76 -6.80 -10.47
N ASP A 51 -6.60 -6.40 -11.01
CA ASP A 51 -5.84 -7.18 -12.00
C ASP A 51 -4.57 -7.81 -11.40
N ALA A 52 -4.01 -7.19 -10.36
CA ALA A 52 -2.81 -7.67 -9.69
C ALA A 52 -3.15 -8.44 -8.39
N ARG A 53 -2.83 -9.74 -8.35
CA ARG A 53 -2.71 -10.50 -7.09
C ARG A 53 -1.48 -9.98 -6.33
N PHE A 54 -1.64 -8.94 -5.54
CA PHE A 54 -0.60 -8.51 -4.61
C PHE A 54 -0.48 -9.55 -3.50
N ASP A 55 0.73 -9.95 -3.17
CA ASP A 55 0.99 -10.87 -2.08
C ASP A 55 0.75 -10.10 -0.77
N ASP A 56 -0.47 -10.17 -0.24
CA ASP A 56 -0.92 -9.52 1.00
C ASP A 56 -0.18 -10.06 2.26
N GLY A 57 0.88 -10.85 2.10
CA GLY A 57 1.61 -11.57 3.15
C GLY A 57 2.38 -10.71 4.16
N TYR A 58 2.51 -9.39 3.95
CA TYR A 58 3.04 -8.47 4.96
C TYR A 58 1.94 -7.85 5.86
N GLY A 59 0.70 -8.33 5.72
CA GLY A 59 -0.48 -7.88 6.45
C GLY A 59 -0.93 -8.84 7.55
N SER A 60 -0.02 -9.51 8.27
CA SER A 60 -0.39 -10.17 9.53
C SER A 60 -0.59 -9.10 10.63
N ARG A 61 -1.59 -8.24 10.42
CA ARG A 61 -2.21 -7.49 11.51
C ARG A 61 -2.99 -8.52 12.32
N ARG A 62 -2.38 -8.97 13.42
CA ARG A 62 -3.09 -9.51 14.57
C ARG A 62 -3.93 -8.38 15.17
N ASP A 63 -5.13 -8.20 14.65
CA ASP A 63 -6.25 -7.52 15.32
C ASP A 63 -7.49 -8.18 14.69
N GLY A 64 -8.21 -9.09 15.34
CA GLY A 64 -8.86 -8.94 16.63
C GLY A 64 -10.37 -9.06 16.37
N PHE A 65 -10.99 -10.14 16.88
CA PHE A 65 -12.44 -10.40 16.93
C PHE A 65 -13.19 -10.79 15.65
N THR A 66 -13.38 -12.11 15.44
CA THR A 66 -14.69 -12.64 15.04
C THR A 66 -15.29 -13.36 16.24
N ARG A 67 -16.51 -12.96 16.60
CA ARG A 67 -17.45 -13.78 17.37
C ARG A 67 -17.96 -14.91 16.47
#